data_AF-A0A6H5JY39-F1
#
_entry.id   AF-A0A6H5JY39-F1
#
_cell.length_a   1.000
_cell.length_b   1.000
_cell.length_c   1.000
_cell.angle_alpha   90.00
_cell.angle_beta   90.00
_cell.angle_gamma   90.00
#
_symmetry.space_group_name_H-M   'P 1'
#
loop_
_entity.id
_entity.type
_entity.pdbx_description
1 polymer ?
#
loop_
_entity_poly.entity_id
_entity_poly.type
_entity_poly.pdbx_seq_one_letter_code
_entity_poly.pdbx_strand_id
1 'polypeptide(L)'
;MRSERYAAGLHTAAEHNWIADYYCSEDGVSAECPSSKRAFSLYLTSIYFAFTTMTTTGYGDILPNRLSVMELVVAIGSEVIGATIFAWVIGNLVNLVLNLDPAERNRKSMMNYLTEYMREVPLSTKAKQAVARNYAFHLQVFIASVSPMRAHVQTGSGVFNQPSILGDLLPHLQNQAYMFLWRSLMPKLPFLCAMEDQVTGFVRVVLPLLKPATFALGEVIVTPKIGTREMGFIICGEVEVKNRLKLAAATASRDSILRTVFRQRPSLQRLLRIMMLTKA
;
A
#
# COMPACT_ATOMS: atom_id res chain seq x y z
N MET A 1 -57.13 11.47 33.41
CA MET A 1 -55.66 11.57 33.42
C MET A 1 -55.12 10.48 32.53
N ARG A 2 -54.39 10.87 31.48
CA ARG A 2 -53.92 10.03 30.38
C ARG A 2 -52.75 9.19 30.91
N SER A 3 -52.88 7.85 30.98
CA SER A 3 -51.77 7.00 31.41
C SER A 3 -50.73 6.96 30.29
N GLU A 4 -49.55 7.50 30.55
CA GLU A 4 -48.40 7.39 29.67
C GLU A 4 -47.92 5.93 29.73
N ARG A 5 -48.17 5.17 28.67
CA ARG A 5 -47.68 3.80 28.50
C ARG A 5 -46.20 3.90 28.11
N TYR A 6 -45.32 3.83 29.09
CA TYR A 6 -43.88 3.72 28.82
C TYR A 6 -43.55 2.32 28.32
N ALA A 7 -42.74 2.20 27.26
CA ALA A 7 -42.31 0.92 26.68
C ALA A 7 -41.41 0.08 27.62
N ALA A 8 -40.96 0.66 28.73
CA ALA A 8 -40.22 0.00 29.79
C ALA A 8 -40.61 0.66 31.13
N GLY A 9 -41.77 0.28 31.67
CA GLY A 9 -42.29 0.83 32.92
C GLY A 9 -42.88 -0.26 33.80
N LEU A 10 -42.43 -0.32 35.05
CA LEU A 10 -43.00 -1.18 36.09
C LEU A 10 -44.26 -0.50 36.64
N HIS A 11 -45.43 -0.81 36.09
CA HIS A 11 -46.67 -0.58 36.82
C HIS A 11 -47.56 -1.82 36.73
N THR A 12 -47.84 -2.35 37.93
CA THR A 12 -48.76 -3.44 38.29
C THR A 12 -48.42 -4.84 37.76
N ALA A 13 -48.63 -5.83 38.63
CA ALA A 13 -48.34 -7.25 38.43
C ALA A 13 -49.21 -7.95 37.35
N ALA A 14 -49.75 -7.19 36.39
CA ALA A 14 -50.67 -7.65 35.36
C ALA A 14 -50.32 -7.19 33.94
N GLU A 15 -49.25 -6.41 33.75
CA GLU A 15 -48.79 -6.04 32.41
C GLU A 15 -47.61 -6.93 31.99
N HIS A 16 -47.89 -7.87 31.08
CA HIS A 16 -46.88 -8.73 30.48
C HIS A 16 -45.87 -7.89 29.69
N ASN A 17 -44.63 -7.83 30.19
CA ASN A 17 -43.52 -7.13 29.56
C ASN A 17 -42.29 -8.04 29.49
N TRP A 18 -41.36 -7.74 28.58
CA TRP A 18 -40.17 -8.57 28.34
C TRP A 18 -39.30 -8.79 29.60
N ILE A 19 -39.31 -7.86 30.55
CA ILE A 19 -38.57 -7.95 31.82
C ILE A 19 -39.22 -8.97 32.75
N ALA A 20 -40.54 -8.94 32.87
CA ALA A 20 -41.30 -9.90 33.67
C ALA A 20 -41.17 -11.30 33.06
N ASP A 21 -41.26 -11.42 31.74
CA ASP A 21 -41.11 -12.72 31.05
C ASP A 21 -39.69 -13.28 31.22
N TYR A 22 -38.64 -12.46 31.05
CA TYR A 22 -37.25 -12.93 31.18
C TYR A 22 -36.88 -13.36 32.60
N TYR A 23 -37.39 -12.67 33.62
CA TYR A 23 -36.97 -12.88 35.01
C TYR A 23 -37.92 -13.71 35.87
N CYS A 24 -39.18 -13.89 35.45
CA CYS A 24 -40.22 -14.57 36.24
C CYS A 24 -40.76 -15.84 35.58
N SER A 25 -40.23 -16.26 34.42
CA SER A 25 -40.67 -17.47 33.72
C SER A 25 -40.19 -18.74 34.42
N GLU A 26 -41.16 -19.48 34.97
CA GLU A 26 -41.22 -20.92 35.28
C GLU A 26 -40.02 -21.61 35.97
N ASP A 27 -39.67 -21.18 37.18
CA ASP A 27 -39.20 -22.12 38.21
C ASP A 27 -39.86 -21.75 39.54
N GLY A 28 -40.75 -22.62 40.02
CA GLY A 28 -41.71 -22.38 41.10
C GLY A 28 -41.13 -22.18 42.51
N VAL A 29 -40.26 -21.19 42.70
CA VAL A 29 -39.86 -20.70 44.03
C VAL A 29 -39.80 -19.17 44.01
N SER A 30 -40.83 -18.56 44.58
CA SER A 30 -40.84 -17.19 45.12
C SER A 30 -40.57 -16.06 44.13
N ALA A 31 -41.66 -15.62 43.49
CA ALA A 31 -41.75 -14.38 42.72
C ALA A 31 -41.45 -13.13 43.56
N GLU A 32 -40.18 -12.75 43.65
CA GLU A 32 -39.81 -11.33 43.76
C GLU A 32 -39.84 -10.71 42.36
N CYS A 33 -41.06 -10.53 41.87
CA CYS A 33 -41.41 -9.62 40.77
C CYS A 33 -40.83 -8.21 41.05
N PRO A 34 -40.59 -7.39 40.01
CA PRO A 34 -39.33 -6.65 39.75
C PRO A 34 -38.96 -5.52 40.72
N SER A 35 -39.72 -5.34 41.79
CA SER A 35 -39.51 -4.36 42.86
C SER A 35 -38.23 -4.57 43.70
N SER A 36 -37.58 -5.74 43.63
CA SER A 36 -36.42 -6.13 44.47
C SER A 36 -35.07 -6.20 43.72
N LYS A 37 -35.03 -6.12 42.38
CA LYS A 37 -33.75 -6.31 41.65
C LYS A 37 -32.91 -5.04 41.59
N ARG A 38 -31.59 -5.19 41.81
CA ARG A 38 -30.61 -4.09 41.72
C ARG A 38 -30.58 -3.52 40.31
N ALA A 39 -30.64 -2.20 40.17
CA ALA A 39 -30.60 -1.48 38.88
C ALA A 39 -29.46 -1.92 37.94
N PHE A 40 -28.34 -2.35 38.51
CA PHE A 40 -27.20 -2.88 37.77
C PHE A 40 -27.52 -4.12 36.93
N SER A 41 -28.31 -5.07 37.45
CA SER A 41 -28.70 -6.28 36.72
C SER A 41 -29.59 -5.96 35.52
N LEU A 42 -30.55 -5.05 35.69
CA LEU A 42 -31.41 -4.58 34.59
C LEU A 42 -30.58 -3.90 33.49
N TYR A 43 -29.63 -3.05 33.88
CA TYR A 43 -28.72 -2.38 32.93
C TYR A 43 -27.86 -3.37 32.13
N LEU A 44 -27.29 -4.38 32.79
CA LEU A 44 -26.53 -5.43 32.10
C LEU A 44 -27.38 -6.21 31.11
N THR A 45 -28.62 -6.57 31.47
CA THR A 45 -29.56 -7.26 30.57
C THR A 45 -29.94 -6.39 29.38
N SER A 46 -30.17 -5.08 29.59
CA SER A 46 -30.44 -4.14 28.50
C SER A 46 -29.24 -3.97 27.56
N ILE A 47 -28.01 -3.91 28.08
CA ILE A 47 -26.80 -3.90 27.24
C ILE A 47 -26.69 -5.20 26.46
N TYR A 48 -26.91 -6.33 27.11
CA TYR A 48 -26.84 -7.64 26.47
C TYR A 48 -27.82 -7.71 25.30
N PHE A 49 -29.09 -7.34 25.51
CA PHE A 49 -30.09 -7.24 24.44
C PHE A 49 -29.63 -6.30 23.30
N ALA A 50 -29.15 -5.10 23.64
CA ALA A 50 -28.68 -4.14 22.64
C ALA A 50 -27.49 -4.70 21.83
N PHE A 51 -26.54 -5.38 22.49
CA PHE A 51 -25.35 -5.94 21.85
C PHE A 51 -25.71 -7.12 20.95
N THR A 52 -26.52 -8.08 21.44
CA THR A 52 -26.93 -9.26 20.66
C THR A 52 -27.75 -8.90 19.43
N THR A 53 -28.56 -7.83 19.52
CA THR A 53 -29.35 -7.30 18.42
C THR A 53 -28.46 -6.54 17.43
N MET A 54 -27.54 -5.70 17.92
CA MET A 54 -26.58 -4.97 17.08
C MET A 54 -25.64 -5.90 16.31
N THR A 55 -25.13 -6.96 16.94
CA THR A 55 -24.23 -7.94 16.30
C THR A 55 -24.98 -9.02 15.52
N THR A 56 -26.30 -8.90 15.40
CA THR A 56 -27.19 -9.86 14.73
C THR A 56 -26.99 -11.31 15.23
N THR A 57 -26.57 -11.48 16.48
CA THR A 57 -26.35 -12.81 17.08
C THR A 57 -27.68 -13.41 17.51
N GLY A 58 -28.53 -12.59 18.15
CA GLY A 58 -29.93 -12.91 18.44
C GLY A 58 -30.15 -14.29 19.06
N TYR A 59 -29.59 -14.54 20.25
CA TYR A 59 -29.75 -15.83 20.94
C TYR A 59 -31.21 -16.23 21.21
N GLY A 60 -32.12 -15.26 21.26
CA GLY A 60 -33.57 -15.48 21.40
C GLY A 60 -34.02 -15.74 22.84
N ASP A 61 -33.17 -15.44 23.82
CA ASP A 61 -33.46 -15.54 25.25
C ASP A 61 -34.23 -14.31 25.77
N ILE A 62 -34.05 -13.14 25.16
CA ILE A 62 -34.86 -11.94 25.40
C ILE A 62 -35.68 -11.66 24.14
N LEU A 63 -37.00 -11.68 24.28
CA LEU A 63 -37.95 -11.50 23.18
C LEU A 63 -38.99 -10.43 23.57
N PRO A 64 -39.43 -9.57 22.62
CA PRO A 64 -40.55 -8.68 22.88
C PRO A 64 -41.82 -9.50 23.11
N ASN A 65 -42.67 -9.05 24.03
CA ASN A 65 -43.92 -9.73 24.27
C ASN A 65 -44.86 -9.56 23.06
N ARG A 66 -45.32 -10.69 22.51
CA ARG A 66 -46.17 -10.71 21.30
C ARG A 66 -47.52 -9.99 21.49
N LEU A 67 -47.98 -9.82 22.72
CA LEU A 67 -49.22 -9.15 23.06
C LEU A 67 -49.04 -7.63 23.19
N SER A 68 -47.81 -7.13 23.26
CA SER A 68 -47.50 -5.70 23.38
C SER A 68 -46.95 -5.11 22.07
N VAL A 69 -47.82 -4.39 21.36
CA VAL A 69 -47.44 -3.70 20.10
C VAL A 69 -46.29 -2.70 20.30
N MET A 70 -46.23 -2.04 21.47
CA MET A 70 -45.20 -1.05 21.76
C MET A 70 -43.81 -1.68 21.91
N GLU A 71 -43.72 -2.85 22.56
CA GLU A 71 -42.44 -3.57 22.68
C GLU A 71 -41.95 -4.07 21.32
N LEU A 72 -42.87 -4.53 20.47
CA LEU A 72 -42.53 -4.95 19.11
C LEU A 72 -41.99 -3.79 18.27
N VAL A 73 -42.60 -2.60 18.36
CA VAL A 73 -42.11 -1.39 17.67
C VAL A 73 -40.72 -0.99 18.16
N VAL A 74 -40.46 -1.06 19.47
CA VAL A 74 -39.13 -0.78 20.03
C VAL A 74 -38.10 -1.83 19.59
N ALA A 75 -38.47 -3.11 19.59
CA ALA A 75 -37.61 -4.19 19.12
C ALA A 75 -37.22 -3.98 17.64
N ILE A 76 -38.19 -3.76 16.75
CA ILE A 76 -37.95 -3.47 15.33
C ILE A 76 -37.08 -2.22 15.17
N GLY A 77 -37.37 -1.16 15.92
CA GLY A 77 -36.56 0.07 15.89
C GLY A 77 -35.11 -0.19 16.32
N SER A 78 -34.91 -0.97 17.38
CA SER A 78 -33.57 -1.33 17.88
C SER A 78 -32.80 -2.23 16.91
N GLU A 79 -33.48 -3.14 16.20
CA GLU A 79 -32.89 -3.98 15.15
C GLU A 79 -32.43 -3.13 13.97
N VAL A 80 -33.28 -2.22 13.47
CA VAL A 80 -32.94 -1.35 12.34
C VAL A 80 -31.77 -0.44 12.69
N ILE A 81 -31.79 0.18 13.87
CA ILE A 81 -30.70 1.05 14.33
C ILE A 81 -29.42 0.24 14.54
N GLY A 82 -29.52 -0.92 15.20
CA GLY A 82 -28.39 -1.81 15.47
C GLY A 82 -27.71 -2.28 14.19
N ALA A 83 -28.48 -2.77 13.22
CA ALA A 83 -27.97 -3.21 11.93
C ALA A 83 -27.31 -2.08 11.14
N THR A 84 -27.89 -0.87 11.19
CA THR A 84 -27.32 0.32 10.52
C THR A 84 -25.96 0.70 11.12
N ILE A 85 -25.86 0.75 12.45
CA ILE A 85 -24.61 1.05 13.15
C ILE A 85 -23.56 -0.02 12.86
N PHE A 86 -23.95 -1.30 12.91
CA PHE A 86 -23.04 -2.40 12.62
C PHE A 86 -22.49 -2.33 11.18
N ALA A 87 -23.36 -2.12 10.19
CA ALA A 87 -22.96 -1.95 8.79
C ALA A 87 -22.01 -0.75 8.61
N TRP A 88 -22.27 0.37 9.29
CA TRP A 88 -21.41 1.56 9.25
C TRP A 88 -20.03 1.31 9.86
N VAL A 89 -19.96 0.62 11.01
CA VAL A 89 -18.68 0.26 11.66
C VAL A 89 -17.86 -0.65 10.75
N ILE A 90 -18.46 -1.70 10.20
CA ILE A 90 -17.77 -2.62 9.27
C ILE A 90 -17.32 -1.88 8.00
N GLY A 91 -18.15 -1.00 7.44
CA GLY A 91 -17.77 -0.19 6.27
C GLY A 91 -16.54 0.68 6.54
N ASN A 92 -16.49 1.34 7.69
CA ASN A 92 -15.31 2.13 8.10
C ASN A 92 -14.09 1.25 8.36
N LEU A 93 -14.26 0.09 8.98
CA LEU A 93 -13.17 -0.86 9.22
C LEU A 93 -12.56 -1.32 7.90
N VAL A 94 -13.40 -1.72 6.92
CA VAL A 94 -12.93 -2.11 5.59
C VAL A 94 -12.20 -0.94 4.92
N ASN A 95 -12.75 0.28 4.96
CA ASN A 95 -12.08 1.46 4.41
C ASN A 95 -10.71 1.70 5.07
N LEU A 96 -10.60 1.56 6.39
CA LEU A 96 -9.34 1.70 7.11
C LEU A 96 -8.34 0.63 6.68
N VAL A 97 -8.75 -0.63 6.59
CA VAL A 97 -7.90 -1.73 6.14
C VAL A 97 -7.42 -1.51 4.70
N LEU A 98 -8.31 -1.06 3.81
CA LEU A 98 -7.98 -0.76 2.41
C LEU A 98 -7.05 0.44 2.26
N ASN A 99 -7.12 1.41 3.18
CA ASN A 99 -6.32 2.64 3.19
C ASN A 99 -5.08 2.57 4.11
N LEU A 100 -4.82 1.43 4.74
CA LEU A 100 -3.67 1.26 5.64
C LEU A 100 -2.34 1.38 4.88
N ASP A 101 -2.28 0.83 3.66
CA ASP A 101 -1.14 1.01 2.77
C ASP A 101 -1.56 1.09 1.28
N PRO A 102 -2.02 2.28 0.83
CA PRO A 102 -2.40 2.48 -0.57
C PRO A 102 -1.19 2.39 -1.52
N ALA A 103 0.02 2.69 -1.04
CA ALA A 103 1.23 2.67 -1.85
C ALA A 103 1.64 1.25 -2.22
N GLU A 104 1.70 0.36 -1.23
CA GLU A 104 2.03 -1.06 -1.44
C GLU A 104 0.98 -1.76 -2.31
N ARG A 105 -0.30 -1.45 -2.08
CA ARG A 105 -1.40 -1.95 -2.92
C ARG A 105 -1.24 -1.54 -4.38
N ASN A 106 -0.94 -0.27 -4.64
CA ASN A 106 -0.74 0.23 -6.00
C ASN A 106 0.49 -0.42 -6.66
N ARG A 107 1.60 -0.56 -5.91
CA ARG A 107 2.82 -1.22 -6.38
C ARG A 107 2.54 -2.66 -6.83
N LYS A 108 1.82 -3.42 -6.00
CA LYS A 108 1.41 -4.79 -6.30
C LYS A 108 0.48 -4.85 -7.50
N SER A 109 -0.47 -3.92 -7.60
CA SER A 109 -1.39 -3.80 -8.74
C SER A 109 -0.65 -3.59 -10.06
N MET A 110 0.29 -2.65 -10.11
CA MET A 110 1.10 -2.37 -11.31
C MET A 110 2.00 -3.54 -11.69
N MET A 111 2.58 -4.25 -10.72
CA MET A 111 3.36 -5.46 -10.99
C MET A 111 2.48 -6.60 -11.54
N ASN A 112 1.27 -6.75 -11.00
CA ASN A 112 0.31 -7.74 -11.48
C ASN A 112 -0.12 -7.41 -12.92
N TYR A 113 -0.42 -6.14 -13.21
CA TYR A 113 -0.75 -5.68 -14.56
C TYR A 113 0.37 -5.98 -15.56
N LEU A 114 1.62 -5.67 -15.19
CA LEU A 114 2.78 -6.00 -16.02
C LEU A 114 2.91 -7.51 -16.25
N THR A 115 2.70 -8.31 -15.20
CA THR A 115 2.80 -9.77 -15.27
C THR A 115 1.73 -10.34 -16.20
N GLU A 116 0.51 -9.80 -16.14
CA GLU A 116 -0.59 -10.22 -17.01
C GLU A 116 -0.32 -9.84 -18.46
N TYR A 117 0.10 -8.61 -18.73
CA TYR A 117 0.53 -8.20 -20.06
C TYR A 117 1.65 -9.11 -20.61
N MET A 118 2.62 -9.50 -19.79
CA MET A 118 3.67 -10.42 -20.20
C MET A 118 3.17 -11.83 -20.51
N ARG A 119 2.00 -12.27 -20.02
CA ARG A 119 1.42 -13.57 -20.39
C ARG A 119 0.93 -13.56 -21.83
N GLU A 120 0.35 -12.45 -22.27
CA GLU A 120 -0.18 -12.28 -23.62
C GLU A 120 0.91 -12.09 -24.68
N VAL A 121 2.04 -11.46 -24.33
CA VAL A 121 3.13 -11.23 -25.28
C VAL A 121 4.01 -12.49 -25.42
N PRO A 122 4.32 -12.92 -26.67
CA PRO A 122 5.23 -14.04 -26.95
C PRO A 122 6.69 -13.63 -26.72
N LEU A 123 7.07 -13.37 -25.47
CA LEU A 123 8.44 -13.14 -25.03
C LEU A 123 9.07 -14.43 -24.50
N SER A 124 10.39 -14.58 -24.68
CA SER A 124 11.12 -15.66 -24.02
C SER A 124 11.08 -15.51 -22.49
N THR A 125 11.15 -16.62 -21.74
CA THR A 125 11.15 -16.59 -20.27
C THR A 125 12.26 -15.70 -19.70
N LYS A 126 13.43 -15.68 -20.34
CA LYS A 126 14.54 -14.81 -19.97
C LYS A 126 14.19 -13.32 -20.16
N ALA A 127 13.53 -12.96 -21.25
CA ALA A 127 13.09 -11.59 -21.50
C ALA A 127 12.00 -11.15 -20.50
N LYS A 128 11.03 -12.02 -20.20
CA LYS A 128 10.00 -11.73 -19.17
C LYS A 128 10.63 -11.46 -17.80
N GLN A 129 11.58 -12.31 -17.38
CA GLN A 129 12.33 -12.11 -16.13
C GLN A 129 13.15 -10.81 -16.12
N ALA A 130 13.81 -10.48 -17.24
CA ALA A 130 14.58 -9.25 -17.35
C ALA A 130 13.70 -8.00 -17.24
N VAL A 131 12.55 -7.98 -17.92
CA VAL A 131 11.62 -6.84 -17.85
C VAL A 131 10.99 -6.73 -16.46
N ALA A 132 10.56 -7.84 -15.85
CA ALA A 132 9.98 -7.82 -14.49
C ALA A 132 11.00 -7.32 -13.46
N ARG A 133 12.26 -7.77 -13.56
CA ARG A 133 13.36 -7.29 -12.71
C ARG A 133 13.65 -5.81 -12.92
N ASN A 134 13.74 -5.36 -14.17
CA ASN A 134 13.98 -3.95 -14.49
C ASN A 134 12.84 -3.05 -14.01
N TYR A 135 11.59 -3.49 -14.17
CA TYR A 135 10.44 -2.75 -13.69
C TYR A 135 10.38 -2.70 -12.16
N ALA A 136 10.66 -3.82 -11.48
CA ALA A 136 10.77 -3.87 -10.02
C ALA A 136 11.87 -2.94 -9.50
N PHE A 137 13.03 -2.93 -10.16
CA PHE A 137 14.13 -2.02 -9.83
C PHE A 137 13.76 -0.55 -10.08
N HIS A 138 13.06 -0.27 -11.19
CA HIS A 138 12.57 1.07 -11.49
C HIS A 138 11.67 1.60 -10.37
N LEU A 139 10.73 0.78 -9.90
CA LEU A 139 9.87 1.13 -8.76
C LEU A 139 10.70 1.32 -7.47
N GLN A 140 11.70 0.46 -7.22
CA GLN A 140 12.51 0.52 -6.01
C GLN A 140 13.45 1.74 -5.94
N VAL A 141 14.16 2.06 -7.03
CA VAL A 141 15.08 3.22 -7.07
C VAL A 141 14.32 4.51 -6.87
N PHE A 142 13.18 4.61 -7.56
CA PHE A 142 12.28 5.73 -7.47
C PHE A 142 11.80 5.99 -6.02
N ILE A 143 11.41 4.92 -5.34
CA ILE A 143 11.06 4.94 -3.91
C ILE A 143 12.24 5.39 -3.03
N ALA A 144 13.44 4.88 -3.31
CA ALA A 144 14.64 5.19 -2.54
C ALA A 144 15.08 6.66 -2.69
N SER A 145 14.86 7.31 -3.84
CA SER A 145 15.13 8.74 -4.03
C SER A 145 14.19 9.66 -3.24
N VAL A 146 12.93 9.24 -3.01
CA VAL A 146 11.92 10.06 -2.33
C VAL A 146 12.01 9.98 -0.80
N SER A 147 12.61 8.91 -0.25
CA SER A 147 12.72 8.74 1.21
C SER A 147 14.03 8.07 1.64
N PRO A 148 15.16 8.81 1.60
CA PRO A 148 16.44 8.28 2.13
C PRO A 148 16.43 8.09 3.66
N MET A 149 15.48 8.69 4.39
CA MET A 149 15.47 8.72 5.86
C MET A 149 14.45 7.78 6.53
N ARG A 150 13.56 7.13 5.75
CA ARG A 150 12.51 6.23 6.26
C ARG A 150 12.77 4.74 5.99
N ALA A 151 14.03 4.32 5.88
CA ALA A 151 14.37 2.90 5.69
C ALA A 151 13.86 1.97 6.81
N HIS A 152 13.50 2.51 7.98
CA HIS A 152 12.94 1.75 9.12
C HIS A 152 11.42 1.72 9.22
N VAL A 153 10.71 2.49 8.38
CA VAL A 153 9.25 2.56 8.43
C VAL A 153 8.71 1.86 7.19
N GLN A 154 8.16 0.66 7.38
CA GLN A 154 7.48 -0.19 6.38
C GLN A 154 6.20 0.44 5.80
N THR A 155 6.04 1.76 5.94
CA THR A 155 4.79 2.48 5.63
C THR A 155 5.05 3.45 4.49
N GLY A 156 4.51 3.12 3.31
CA GLY A 156 4.04 4.14 2.37
C GLY A 156 5.07 4.95 1.59
N SER A 157 6.20 4.37 1.18
CA SER A 157 7.05 5.05 0.18
C SER A 157 6.38 4.94 -1.20
N GLY A 158 5.70 6.02 -1.58
CA GLY A 158 4.63 6.00 -2.56
C GLY A 158 5.06 5.82 -4.00
N VAL A 159 4.22 5.04 -4.69
CA VAL A 159 4.13 4.92 -6.15
C VAL A 159 3.53 6.22 -6.71
N PHE A 160 4.19 7.33 -6.46
CA PHE A 160 3.77 8.64 -6.95
C PHE A 160 4.35 8.88 -8.33
N ASN A 161 3.58 9.52 -9.21
CA ASN A 161 4.10 9.96 -10.50
C ASN A 161 4.94 11.24 -10.31
N GLN A 162 6.21 11.13 -9.86
CA GLN A 162 7.11 12.28 -9.66
C GLN A 162 7.14 13.22 -10.85
N PRO A 163 7.30 12.77 -12.12
CA PRO A 163 7.48 13.73 -13.20
C PRO A 163 6.24 14.61 -13.37
N SER A 164 5.04 14.10 -13.06
CA SER A 164 3.82 14.92 -13.00
C SER A 164 3.82 15.87 -11.81
N ILE A 165 4.05 15.36 -10.59
CA ILE A 165 4.03 16.20 -9.38
C ILE A 165 5.10 17.29 -9.46
N LEU A 166 6.33 16.93 -9.80
CA LEU A 166 7.43 17.86 -9.96
C LEU A 166 7.20 18.78 -11.16
N GLY A 167 6.56 18.33 -12.23
CA GLY A 167 6.19 19.16 -13.38
C GLY A 167 5.25 20.31 -13.03
N ASP A 168 4.37 20.12 -12.05
CA ASP A 168 3.41 21.14 -11.59
C ASP A 168 4.04 22.23 -10.70
N LEU A 169 5.23 21.99 -10.15
CA LEU A 169 5.91 22.97 -9.30
C LEU A 169 6.48 24.16 -10.11
N LEU A 170 6.66 25.31 -9.46
CA LEU A 170 7.38 26.43 -10.08
C LEU A 170 8.85 26.07 -10.34
N PRO A 171 9.49 26.57 -11.42
CA PRO A 171 10.86 26.22 -11.81
C PRO A 171 11.91 26.29 -10.71
N HIS A 172 11.82 27.27 -9.80
CA HIS A 172 12.76 27.44 -8.70
C HIS A 172 12.60 26.35 -7.62
N LEU A 173 11.36 25.94 -7.32
CA LEU A 173 11.08 24.85 -6.38
C LEU A 173 11.41 23.49 -6.99
N GLN A 174 11.22 23.34 -8.32
CA GLN A 174 11.60 22.13 -9.05
C GLN A 174 13.09 21.86 -8.93
N ASN A 175 13.95 22.85 -9.20
CA ASN A 175 15.39 22.69 -9.09
C ASN A 175 15.81 22.24 -7.68
N GLN A 176 15.27 22.91 -6.64
CA GLN A 176 15.54 22.55 -5.25
C GLN A 176 15.05 21.13 -4.91
N ALA A 177 13.86 20.74 -5.39
CA ALA A 177 13.31 19.41 -5.17
C ALA A 177 14.17 18.32 -5.84
N TYR A 178 14.57 18.51 -7.11
CA TYR A 178 15.44 17.56 -7.82
C TYR A 178 16.82 17.44 -7.14
N MET A 179 17.42 18.56 -6.73
CA MET A 179 18.70 18.52 -6.01
C MET A 179 18.59 17.79 -4.66
N PHE A 180 17.49 17.99 -3.94
CA PHE A 180 17.24 17.30 -2.67
C PHE A 180 17.01 15.79 -2.85
N LEU A 181 16.15 15.40 -3.79
CA LEU A 181 15.81 14.00 -4.07
C LEU A 181 17.02 13.18 -4.49
N TRP A 182 17.91 13.78 -5.28
CA TRP A 182 19.04 13.07 -5.88
C TRP A 182 20.37 13.33 -5.18
N ARG A 183 20.37 13.97 -4.00
CA ARG A 183 21.57 14.24 -3.19
C ARG A 183 22.46 13.00 -2.95
N SER A 184 21.85 11.81 -2.89
CA SER A 184 22.55 10.54 -2.69
C SER A 184 23.15 9.97 -3.99
N LEU A 185 22.65 10.38 -5.15
CA LEU A 185 23.13 9.95 -6.46
C LEU A 185 24.17 10.92 -7.04
N MET A 186 24.05 12.22 -6.77
CA MET A 186 24.94 13.26 -7.31
C MET A 186 26.44 12.96 -7.12
N PRO A 187 26.92 12.49 -5.94
CA PRO A 187 28.33 12.14 -5.77
C PRO A 187 28.83 11.01 -6.66
N LYS A 188 27.93 10.16 -7.17
CA LYS A 188 28.27 9.06 -8.08
C LYS A 188 28.33 9.52 -9.54
N LEU A 189 27.81 10.71 -9.84
CA LEU A 189 27.73 11.27 -11.18
C LEU A 189 28.46 12.62 -11.23
N PRO A 190 29.81 12.61 -11.18
CA PRO A 190 30.61 13.85 -11.14
C PRO A 190 30.40 14.72 -12.38
N PHE A 191 30.11 14.11 -13.53
CA PHE A 191 29.77 14.82 -14.76
C PHE A 191 28.51 15.70 -14.61
N LEU A 192 27.45 15.19 -13.95
CA LEU A 192 26.22 15.96 -13.76
C LEU A 192 26.41 17.10 -12.77
N CYS A 193 27.23 16.91 -11.73
CA CYS A 193 27.58 17.98 -10.78
C CYS A 193 28.30 19.13 -11.50
N ALA A 194 29.33 18.80 -12.31
CA ALA A 194 30.06 19.80 -13.08
C ALA A 194 29.18 20.56 -14.08
N MET A 195 28.18 19.89 -14.67
CA MET A 195 27.23 20.54 -15.58
C MET A 195 26.22 21.42 -14.85
N GLU A 196 25.78 21.06 -13.64
CA GLU A 196 24.91 21.91 -12.82
C GLU A 196 25.62 23.18 -12.36
N ASP A 197 26.91 23.09 -12.02
CA ASP A 197 27.74 24.23 -11.63
C ASP A 197 27.94 25.21 -12.80
N GLN A 198 28.02 24.70 -14.04
CA GLN A 198 28.12 25.52 -15.25
C GLN A 198 26.77 26.08 -15.71
N VAL A 199 25.70 25.30 -15.58
CA VAL A 199 24.35 25.62 -16.04
C VAL A 199 23.35 25.26 -14.95
N THR A 200 22.96 26.26 -14.16
CA THR A 200 21.97 26.08 -13.09
C THR A 200 20.63 25.58 -13.65
N GLY A 201 20.14 24.45 -13.14
CA GLY A 201 18.91 23.81 -13.60
C GLY A 201 19.11 22.78 -14.72
N PHE A 202 20.34 22.46 -15.12
CA PHE A 202 20.64 21.39 -16.08
C PHE A 202 20.13 20.03 -15.56
N VAL A 203 20.36 19.75 -14.29
CA VAL A 203 19.97 18.52 -13.61
C VAL A 203 18.45 18.32 -13.64
N ARG A 204 17.65 19.40 -13.50
CA ARG A 204 16.19 19.33 -13.65
C ARG A 204 15.75 18.83 -15.02
N VAL A 205 16.45 19.18 -16.09
CA VAL A 205 16.08 18.79 -17.46
C VAL A 205 16.53 17.37 -17.76
N VAL A 206 17.71 16.98 -17.30
CA VAL A 206 18.30 15.68 -17.62
C VAL A 206 17.78 14.56 -16.72
N LEU A 207 17.53 14.82 -15.43
CA LEU A 207 17.10 13.79 -14.49
C LEU A 207 15.80 13.07 -14.89
N PRO A 208 14.73 13.75 -15.33
CA PRO A 208 13.51 13.07 -15.77
C PRO A 208 13.71 12.15 -16.97
N LEU A 209 14.76 12.38 -17.76
CA LEU A 209 15.11 11.58 -18.93
C LEU A 209 15.94 10.34 -18.56
N LEU A 210 16.48 10.28 -17.34
CA LEU A 210 17.26 9.16 -16.85
C LEU A 210 16.34 8.08 -16.25
N LYS A 211 16.41 6.87 -16.80
CA LYS A 211 15.66 5.71 -16.34
C LYS A 211 16.59 4.69 -15.68
N PRO A 212 16.31 4.25 -14.44
CA PRO A 212 17.08 3.18 -13.81
C PRO A 212 16.87 1.84 -14.52
N ALA A 213 17.96 1.08 -14.70
CA ALA A 213 18.00 -0.24 -15.30
C ALA A 213 18.92 -1.19 -14.53
N THR A 214 18.58 -2.49 -14.54
CA THR A 214 19.35 -3.57 -13.90
C THR A 214 19.65 -4.74 -14.82
N PHE A 215 20.93 -5.07 -14.91
CA PHE A 215 21.38 -6.17 -15.76
C PHE A 215 21.91 -7.32 -14.90
N ALA A 216 21.54 -8.54 -15.29
CA ALA A 216 22.09 -9.76 -14.71
C ALA A 216 23.46 -10.08 -15.33
N LEU A 217 24.23 -10.93 -14.64
CA LEU A 217 25.55 -11.35 -15.11
C LEU A 217 25.45 -12.01 -16.51
N GLY A 218 26.25 -11.49 -17.46
CA GLY A 218 26.29 -12.00 -18.83
C GLY A 218 25.22 -11.45 -19.77
N GLU A 219 24.33 -10.56 -19.32
CA GLU A 219 23.41 -9.85 -20.21
C GLU A 219 24.15 -8.78 -21.01
N VAL A 220 23.84 -8.69 -22.30
CA VAL A 220 24.42 -7.69 -23.20
C VAL A 220 23.59 -6.42 -23.12
N ILE A 221 24.23 -5.32 -22.71
CA ILE A 221 23.58 -4.01 -22.53
C ILE A 221 23.42 -3.31 -23.89
N VAL A 222 24.53 -3.12 -24.60
CA VAL A 222 24.56 -2.47 -25.92
C VAL A 222 25.17 -3.44 -26.93
N THR A 223 24.43 -3.69 -28.01
CA THR A 223 24.93 -4.50 -29.12
C THR A 223 25.17 -3.59 -30.32
N PRO A 224 26.30 -3.68 -31.04
CA PRO A 224 26.58 -2.84 -32.21
C PRO A 224 25.58 -3.02 -33.37
N LYS A 225 24.81 -4.11 -33.35
CA LYS A 225 23.71 -4.37 -34.31
C LYS A 225 22.44 -3.58 -34.01
N ILE A 226 22.27 -3.17 -32.75
CA ILE A 226 21.08 -2.46 -32.30
C ILE A 226 21.46 -0.98 -32.35
N GLY A 227 20.89 -0.23 -33.29
CA GLY A 227 21.11 1.21 -33.46
C GLY A 227 20.58 2.07 -32.31
N THR A 228 20.36 1.51 -31.13
CA THR A 228 19.89 2.19 -29.92
C THR A 228 20.99 3.12 -29.43
N ARG A 229 20.77 4.42 -29.60
CA ARG A 229 21.61 5.50 -29.07
C ARG A 229 21.23 5.75 -27.61
N GLU A 230 21.59 4.83 -26.73
CA GLU A 230 21.40 4.98 -25.29
C GLU A 230 22.73 5.32 -24.61
N MET A 231 22.70 6.23 -23.65
CA MET A 231 23.84 6.56 -22.81
C MET A 231 23.56 6.12 -21.39
N GLY A 232 24.40 5.26 -20.83
CA GLY A 232 24.25 4.72 -19.48
C GLY A 232 25.29 5.27 -18.52
N PHE A 233 24.86 5.67 -17.32
CA PHE A 233 25.74 5.96 -16.19
C PHE A 233 25.72 4.78 -15.22
N ILE A 234 26.87 4.15 -14.98
CA ILE A 234 26.99 3.02 -14.07
C ILE A 234 26.96 3.54 -12.63
N ILE A 235 25.99 3.11 -11.83
CA ILE A 235 25.88 3.48 -10.42
C ILE A 235 26.65 2.48 -9.56
N CYS A 236 26.48 1.19 -9.82
CA CYS A 236 27.10 0.09 -9.09
C CYS A 236 27.29 -1.11 -10.03
N GLY A 237 28.48 -1.71 -10.01
CA GLY A 237 28.82 -2.95 -10.73
C GLY A 237 29.92 -2.73 -11.78
N GLU A 238 30.25 -3.80 -12.51
CA GLU A 238 31.31 -3.80 -13.53
C GLU A 238 30.74 -4.14 -14.92
N VAL A 239 31.31 -3.55 -15.95
CA VAL A 239 30.94 -3.79 -17.36
C VAL A 239 32.20 -4.15 -18.13
N GLU A 240 32.12 -5.24 -18.90
CA GLU A 240 33.17 -5.64 -19.84
C GLU A 240 32.84 -5.13 -21.24
N VAL A 241 33.73 -4.33 -21.82
CA VAL A 241 33.59 -3.82 -23.18
C VAL A 241 34.30 -4.75 -24.15
N LYS A 242 33.52 -5.54 -24.91
CA LYS A 242 34.05 -6.45 -25.94
C LYS A 242 34.13 -5.74 -27.29
N ASN A 243 35.33 -5.34 -27.69
CA ASN A 243 35.56 -4.74 -29.02
C ASN A 243 35.77 -5.84 -30.08
N ARG A 244 35.03 -5.79 -31.20
CA ARG A 244 35.20 -6.72 -32.34
C ARG A 244 36.63 -6.71 -32.90
N LEU A 245 37.32 -5.58 -32.86
CA LEU A 245 38.68 -5.45 -33.40
C LEU A 245 39.75 -6.13 -32.53
N LYS A 246 39.45 -6.40 -31.25
CA LYS A 246 40.39 -7.07 -30.34
C LYS A 246 40.13 -8.57 -30.19
N LEU A 247 38.95 -9.08 -30.51
CA LEU A 247 38.66 -10.51 -30.40
C LEU A 247 39.40 -11.34 -31.47
N ALA A 248 39.64 -10.77 -32.66
CA ALA A 248 40.47 -11.39 -33.70
C ALA A 248 41.97 -11.30 -33.40
N ALA A 249 42.42 -10.30 -32.62
CA ALA A 249 43.81 -10.15 -32.20
C ALA A 249 44.14 -10.92 -30.90
N ALA A 250 43.13 -11.19 -30.06
CA ALA A 250 43.29 -11.92 -28.79
C ALA A 250 43.51 -13.42 -28.98
N THR A 251 43.22 -13.98 -30.16
CA THR A 251 43.66 -15.33 -30.53
C THR A 251 45.14 -15.38 -30.93
N ALA A 252 45.85 -14.25 -31.02
CA ALA A 252 47.22 -14.17 -31.53
C ALA A 252 48.22 -13.40 -30.64
N SER A 253 47.80 -12.71 -29.57
CA SER A 253 48.77 -12.03 -28.70
C SER A 253 48.27 -11.92 -27.25
N ARG A 254 49.15 -12.34 -26.33
CA ARG A 254 48.90 -12.53 -24.89
C ARG A 254 48.74 -11.25 -24.07
N ASP A 255 48.87 -10.07 -24.66
CA ASP A 255 48.83 -8.81 -23.91
C ASP A 255 48.03 -7.76 -24.68
N SER A 256 46.80 -7.45 -24.25
CA SER A 256 46.17 -6.12 -24.46
C SER A 256 44.75 -6.01 -23.89
N ILE A 257 44.62 -6.18 -22.57
CA ILE A 257 43.39 -5.81 -21.84
C ILE A 257 43.38 -4.27 -21.73
N LEU A 258 42.57 -3.60 -22.57
CA LEU A 258 42.21 -2.19 -22.29
C LEU A 258 41.19 -2.20 -21.16
N ARG A 259 41.72 -1.96 -19.95
CA ARG A 259 40.95 -1.62 -18.75
C ARG A 259 40.43 -0.19 -18.88
N THR A 260 39.14 -0.02 -19.10
CA THR A 260 38.42 1.13 -18.54
C THR A 260 37.65 0.63 -17.33
N VAL A 261 38.42 0.40 -16.26
CA VAL A 261 37.92 0.03 -14.94
C VAL A 261 37.58 1.33 -14.21
N PHE A 262 36.31 1.71 -14.18
CA PHE A 262 35.82 2.63 -13.14
C PHE A 262 35.66 1.81 -11.86
N ARG A 263 36.73 1.80 -11.05
CA ARG A 263 36.81 1.02 -9.81
C ARG A 263 35.90 1.66 -8.76
N GLN A 264 34.75 1.05 -8.47
CA GLN A 264 34.08 1.23 -7.17
C GLN A 264 33.89 -0.13 -6.49
N ARG A 265 34.33 -0.15 -5.22
CA ARG A 265 34.56 -1.25 -4.26
C ARG A 265 33.87 -2.61 -4.49
N PRO A 266 34.54 -3.72 -4.14
CA PRO A 266 33.93 -5.05 -4.21
C PRO A 266 32.80 -5.10 -3.18
N SER A 267 31.57 -5.17 -3.65
CA SER A 267 30.45 -5.59 -2.82
C SER A 267 29.77 -6.75 -3.52
N LEU A 268 29.29 -7.69 -2.72
CA LEU A 268 28.66 -8.98 -3.02
C LEU A 268 27.40 -8.91 -3.92
N GLN A 269 27.26 -7.89 -4.77
CA GLN A 269 26.04 -7.61 -5.52
C GLN A 269 26.05 -8.34 -6.87
N ARG A 270 25.09 -9.25 -7.04
CA ARG A 270 24.87 -10.05 -8.26
C ARG A 270 24.27 -9.26 -9.45
N LEU A 271 23.98 -7.97 -9.29
CA LEU A 271 23.25 -7.16 -10.28
C LEU A 271 23.96 -5.84 -10.55
N LEU A 272 24.13 -5.52 -11.84
CA LEU A 272 24.63 -4.25 -12.33
C LEU A 272 23.50 -3.21 -12.36
N ARG A 273 23.73 -2.00 -11.83
CA ARG A 273 22.74 -0.92 -11.77
C ARG A 273 23.21 0.27 -12.62
N ILE A 274 22.39 0.70 -13.56
CA ILE A 274 22.71 1.76 -14.53
C ILE A 274 21.57 2.77 -14.60
N MET A 275 21.86 4.05 -14.76
CA MET A 275 20.89 5.06 -15.21
C MET A 275 21.04 5.25 -16.71
N MET A 276 20.00 4.94 -17.47
CA MET A 276 19.98 5.03 -18.93
C MET A 276 19.28 6.32 -19.36
N LEU A 277 19.96 7.15 -20.14
CA LEU A 277 19.38 8.29 -20.81
C LEU A 277 18.69 7.79 -22.09
N THR A 278 17.37 7.85 -22.13
CA THR A 278 16.59 7.51 -23.33
C THR A 278 16.23 8.79 -24.08
N LYS A 279 16.43 8.82 -25.41
CA LYS A 279 15.84 9.87 -26.24
C LYS A 279 14.31 9.81 -26.12
N ALA A 280 13.68 10.96 -25.95
CA ALA A 280 12.26 11.15 -26.24
C ALA A 280 12.03 11.10 -27.75
#